data_AF-A0AAW0GAH5-F1
#
_entry.id   AF-A0AAW0GAH5-F1
#
_cell.length_a   1.000
_cell.length_b   1.000
_cell.length_c   1.000
_cell.angle_alpha   90.00
_cell.angle_beta   90.00
_cell.angle_gamma   90.00
#
_symmetry.space_group_name_H-M   'P 1'
#
loop_
_entity.id
_entity.type
_entity.pdbx_description
1 polymer ?
#
loop_
_entity_poly.entity_id
_entity_poly.type
_entity_poly.pdbx_seq_one_letter_code
_entity_poly.pdbx_strand_id
1 'polypeptide(L)'
;MNNYASLSALVTALSSVVITRLSLTWAYVGRTSQLDNLIKCNDPAGNFSAFRMLQQAVDGPCVPFVGMYLTDITHINDQYLDNTIIGSNTSTTLVNFVKRQRWSDVVSAMVQHQAKMYTFSEDSSTMAFIESSLAQAEEIDTDTFWSKSQEVQQNEIECADIRKGLEMAGF
;
A
#
# COMPACT_ATOMS: atom_id res chain seq x y z
N MET A 1 9.29 3.70 13.57
CA MET A 1 7.89 3.24 13.57
C MET A 1 7.75 2.22 12.45
N ASN A 2 7.61 0.94 12.78
CA ASN A 2 7.53 -0.14 11.78
C ASN A 2 6.10 -0.25 11.22
N ASN A 3 5.58 0.85 10.69
CA ASN A 3 4.23 0.91 10.12
C ASN A 3 4.31 0.77 8.59
N TYR A 4 4.30 -0.48 8.15
CA TYR A 4 4.41 -0.87 6.77
C TYR A 4 3.11 -0.69 5.99
N ALA A 5 1.96 -0.82 6.66
CA ALA A 5 0.66 -0.59 6.04
C ALA A 5 0.54 0.86 5.54
N SER A 6 0.81 1.85 6.41
CA SER A 6 0.75 3.26 6.01
C SER A 6 1.84 3.63 5.00
N LEU A 7 3.03 3.03 5.10
CA LEU A 7 4.08 3.20 4.09
C LEU A 7 3.60 2.74 2.71
N SER A 8 3.00 1.56 2.62
CA SER A 8 2.46 1.02 1.36
C SER A 8 1.36 1.91 0.80
N ALA A 9 0.45 2.40 1.66
CA ALA A 9 -0.62 3.31 1.26
C ALA A 9 -0.08 4.64 0.69
N LEU A 10 0.88 5.25 1.37
CA LEU A 10 1.51 6.51 0.92
C LEU A 10 2.29 6.34 -0.37
N VAL A 11 3.08 5.27 -0.50
CA VAL A 11 3.82 4.96 -1.73
C VAL A 11 2.84 4.76 -2.88
N THR A 12 1.77 4.00 -2.67
CA THR A 12 0.73 3.76 -3.68
C THR A 12 0.09 5.07 -4.13
N ALA A 13 -0.31 5.93 -3.18
CA ALA A 13 -0.91 7.23 -3.50
C ALA A 13 0.06 8.12 -4.29
N LEU A 14 1.31 8.29 -3.84
CA LEU A 14 2.30 9.15 -4.49
C LEU A 14 2.74 8.63 -5.87
N SER A 15 2.74 7.31 -6.05
CA SER A 15 3.04 6.64 -7.33
C SER A 15 1.85 6.58 -8.29
N SER A 16 0.65 7.00 -7.85
CA SER A 16 -0.54 6.98 -8.69
C SER A 16 -0.42 7.93 -9.87
N VAL A 17 -1.14 7.64 -10.96
CA VAL A 17 -1.11 8.46 -12.19
C VAL A 17 -1.60 9.89 -11.93
N VAL A 18 -2.53 10.08 -11.00
CA VAL A 18 -3.06 11.41 -10.64
C VAL A 18 -2.03 12.30 -9.96
N ILE A 19 -0.98 11.75 -9.36
CA ILE A 19 0.10 12.54 -8.74
C ILE A 19 1.36 12.55 -9.61
N THR A 20 1.78 11.40 -10.14
CA THR A 20 3.04 11.27 -10.91
C THR A 20 3.09 12.12 -12.17
N ARG A 21 1.94 12.46 -12.77
CA ARG A 21 1.86 13.31 -13.96
C ARG A 21 2.15 14.79 -13.71
N LEU A 22 2.14 15.26 -12.46
CA LEU A 22 2.38 16.64 -12.07
C LEU A 22 3.88 16.95 -12.08
N SER A 23 4.49 16.93 -13.27
CA SER A 23 5.94 16.99 -13.45
C SER A 23 6.57 18.25 -12.89
N LEU A 24 5.87 19.40 -12.96
CA LEU A 24 6.36 20.66 -12.40
C LEU A 24 6.32 20.63 -10.86
N THR A 25 5.22 20.17 -10.24
CA THR A 25 5.19 19.88 -8.79
C THR A 25 6.35 18.99 -8.37
N TRP A 26 6.59 17.88 -9.08
CA TRP A 26 7.69 16.98 -8.75
C TRP A 26 9.09 17.60 -8.92
N ALA A 27 9.26 18.54 -9.87
CA ALA A 27 10.52 19.27 -10.02
C ALA A 27 10.87 20.13 -8.80
N TYR A 28 9.86 20.57 -8.03
CA TYR A 28 10.08 21.29 -6.77
C TYR A 28 10.36 20.36 -5.57
N VAL A 29 10.12 19.05 -5.70
CA VAL A 29 10.37 18.08 -4.65
C VAL A 29 11.78 17.52 -4.78
N GLY A 30 12.73 18.04 -4.01
CA GLY A 30 14.14 17.59 -4.05
C GLY A 30 14.43 16.17 -3.52
N ARG A 31 13.41 15.36 -3.20
CA ARG A 31 13.55 14.03 -2.54
C ARG A 31 12.92 12.86 -3.33
N THR A 32 12.75 12.99 -4.63
CA THR A 32 12.18 11.94 -5.50
C THR A 32 12.88 10.59 -5.38
N SER A 33 14.22 10.57 -5.23
CA SER A 33 15.01 9.34 -5.07
C SER A 33 14.67 8.52 -3.82
N GLN A 34 14.15 9.16 -2.76
CA GLN A 34 13.68 8.43 -1.57
C GLN A 34 12.40 7.67 -1.88
N LEU A 35 11.48 8.28 -2.63
CA LEU A 35 10.25 7.63 -3.08
C LEU A 35 10.56 6.44 -4.00
N ASP A 36 11.50 6.59 -4.94
CA ASP A 36 11.89 5.50 -5.84
C ASP A 36 12.39 4.25 -5.10
N ASN A 37 13.17 4.45 -4.03
CA ASN A 37 13.62 3.35 -3.17
C ASN A 37 12.45 2.69 -2.44
N LEU A 38 11.50 3.49 -1.94
CA LEU A 38 10.31 2.98 -1.28
C LEU A 38 9.39 2.22 -2.25
N ILE A 39 9.24 2.69 -3.50
CA ILE A 39 8.51 1.99 -4.56
C ILE A 39 9.12 0.60 -4.80
N LYS A 40 10.44 0.52 -4.95
CA LYS A 40 11.15 -0.77 -5.12
C LYS A 40 10.97 -1.70 -3.92
N CYS A 41 10.97 -1.15 -2.70
CA CYS A 41 10.73 -1.94 -1.50
C CYS A 41 9.29 -2.48 -1.44
N ASN A 42 8.31 -1.72 -1.93
CA ASN A 42 6.89 -2.06 -1.94
C ASN A 42 6.46 -2.82 -3.22
N ASP A 43 7.41 -3.28 -4.03
CA ASP A 43 7.15 -3.97 -5.29
C ASP A 43 6.46 -5.33 -5.04
N PRO A 44 5.28 -5.59 -5.64
CA PRO A 44 4.63 -6.90 -5.60
C PRO A 44 5.43 -8.03 -6.24
N ALA A 45 6.41 -7.71 -7.10
CA ALA A 45 7.25 -8.68 -7.79
C ALA A 45 7.92 -9.67 -6.82
N GLY A 46 7.92 -10.95 -7.19
CA GLY A 46 8.43 -12.01 -6.33
C GLY A 46 7.64 -12.15 -5.01
N ASN A 47 6.34 -11.85 -5.03
CA ASN A 47 5.46 -11.91 -3.87
C ASN A 47 5.95 -11.02 -2.71
N PHE A 48 6.23 -9.75 -3.00
CA PHE A 48 6.68 -8.78 -2.00
C PHE A 48 7.99 -9.17 -1.28
N SER A 49 8.93 -9.83 -1.98
CA SER A 49 10.14 -10.40 -1.36
C SER A 49 10.97 -9.40 -0.53
N ALA A 50 11.23 -8.20 -1.06
CA ALA A 50 11.96 -7.14 -0.36
C ALA A 50 11.22 -6.68 0.90
N PHE A 51 9.91 -6.49 0.77
CA PHE A 51 9.04 -6.09 1.86
C PHE A 51 8.98 -7.14 2.98
N ARG A 52 8.91 -8.43 2.62
CA ARG A 52 8.95 -9.56 3.57
C ARG A 52 10.24 -9.58 4.36
N MET A 53 11.38 -9.39 3.71
CA MET A 53 12.68 -9.35 4.40
C MET A 53 12.73 -8.21 5.43
N LEU A 54 12.24 -7.02 5.07
CA LEU A 54 12.16 -5.89 6.00
C LEU A 54 11.27 -6.20 7.19
N GLN A 55 10.08 -6.75 6.96
CA GLN A 55 9.12 -7.04 8.01
C GLN A 55 9.58 -8.19 8.94
N GLN A 56 10.29 -9.19 8.41
CA GLN A 56 10.89 -10.28 9.20
C GLN A 56 12.07 -9.81 10.07
N ALA A 57 12.80 -8.78 9.64
CA ALA A 57 13.91 -8.22 10.40
C ALA A 57 13.47 -7.35 11.59
N VAL A 58 12.16 -7.09 11.74
CA VAL A 58 11.63 -6.24 12.79
C VAL A 58 11.50 -6.99 14.10
N ASP A 59 12.25 -6.54 15.10
CA ASP A 59 12.00 -6.87 16.50
C ASP A 59 11.32 -5.69 17.20
N GLY A 60 10.01 -5.79 17.43
CA GLY A 60 9.24 -4.72 18.09
C GLY A 60 7.80 -4.56 17.59
N PRO A 61 7.10 -3.50 18.03
CA PRO A 61 5.78 -3.18 17.50
C PRO A 61 5.84 -2.88 16.00
N CYS A 62 4.87 -3.41 15.27
CA CYS A 62 4.82 -3.39 13.82
C CYS A 62 3.37 -3.38 13.33
N VAL A 63 3.07 -2.55 12.32
CA VAL A 63 1.82 -2.65 11.56
C VAL A 63 2.17 -3.27 10.21
N PRO A 64 1.89 -4.56 9.99
CA PRO A 64 2.26 -5.24 8.74
C PRO A 64 1.37 -4.80 7.57
N PHE A 65 1.86 -4.92 6.34
CA PHE A 65 1.01 -4.76 5.16
C PHE A 65 0.18 -6.03 4.94
N VAL A 66 -1.11 -5.94 5.24
CA VAL A 66 -2.03 -7.11 5.22
C VAL A 66 -2.24 -7.65 3.80
N GLY A 67 -2.18 -6.81 2.77
CA GLY A 67 -2.40 -7.21 1.37
C GLY A 67 -1.52 -8.39 0.94
N MET A 68 -0.27 -8.40 1.40
CA MET A 68 0.69 -9.49 1.15
C MET A 68 0.22 -10.85 1.69
N TYR A 69 -0.34 -10.88 2.90
CA TYR A 69 -0.87 -12.11 3.50
C TYR A 69 -2.17 -12.56 2.81
N LEU A 70 -3.01 -11.61 2.42
CA LEU A 70 -4.23 -11.90 1.66
C LEU A 70 -3.91 -12.51 0.30
N THR A 71 -2.89 -12.01 -0.40
CA THR A 71 -2.39 -12.62 -1.63
C THR A 71 -1.94 -14.07 -1.41
N ASP A 72 -1.23 -14.38 -0.32
CA ASP A 72 -0.85 -15.75 0.01
C ASP A 72 -2.08 -16.65 0.27
N ILE A 73 -3.07 -16.16 1.00
CA ILE A 73 -4.32 -16.88 1.27
C ILE A 73 -5.05 -17.22 -0.04
N THR A 74 -5.15 -16.24 -0.94
CA THR A 74 -5.74 -16.42 -2.28
C THR A 74 -4.95 -17.44 -3.09
N HIS A 75 -3.62 -17.34 -3.16
CA HIS A 75 -2.79 -18.32 -3.87
C HIS A 75 -2.94 -19.74 -3.30
N ILE A 76 -2.99 -19.89 -1.97
CA ILE A 76 -3.22 -21.20 -1.34
C ILE A 76 -4.62 -21.72 -1.68
N ASN A 77 -5.61 -20.82 -1.72
CA ASN A 77 -6.97 -21.19 -2.10
C ASN A 77 -7.07 -21.73 -3.52
N ASP A 78 -6.34 -21.12 -4.46
CA ASP A 78 -6.36 -21.50 -5.87
C ASP A 78 -5.54 -22.78 -6.15
N GLN A 79 -4.46 -23.00 -5.39
CA GLN A 79 -3.57 -24.15 -5.57
C GLN A 79 -4.08 -25.44 -4.92
N TYR A 80 -4.87 -25.34 -3.85
CA TYR A 80 -5.31 -26.48 -3.06
C TYR A 80 -6.84 -26.57 -2.97
N LEU A 81 -7.38 -27.72 -3.31
CA LEU A 81 -8.79 -28.04 -3.06
C LEU A 81 -9.06 -28.15 -1.55
N ASP A 82 -10.28 -27.81 -1.14
CA ASP A 82 -10.70 -27.93 0.25
C ASP A 82 -10.76 -29.37 0.75
N ASN A 83 -11.05 -30.30 -0.16
CA ASN A 83 -11.18 -31.71 0.11
C ASN A 83 -10.32 -32.52 -0.84
N THR A 84 -9.87 -33.68 -0.38
CA THR A 84 -9.20 -34.71 -1.19
C THR A 84 -10.08 -35.94 -1.28
N ILE A 85 -10.10 -36.60 -2.44
CA ILE A 85 -10.87 -37.83 -2.65
C ILE A 85 -9.89 -38.99 -2.63
N ILE A 86 -10.13 -39.96 -1.75
CA ILE A 86 -9.30 -41.17 -1.64
C ILE A 86 -10.15 -42.40 -1.98
N GLY A 87 -9.57 -43.33 -2.74
CA GLY A 87 -10.14 -44.64 -3.07
C GLY A 87 -10.47 -44.81 -4.56
N SER A 88 -10.18 -45.99 -5.12
CA SER A 88 -10.52 -46.32 -6.52
C SER A 88 -11.94 -46.87 -6.69
N ASN A 89 -12.53 -47.47 -5.64
CA ASN A 89 -13.80 -48.21 -5.71
C ASN A 89 -14.91 -47.58 -4.84
N THR A 90 -14.56 -46.86 -3.77
CA THR A 90 -15.48 -46.07 -2.93
C THR A 90 -14.85 -44.70 -2.69
N SER A 91 -15.32 -43.68 -3.39
CA SER A 91 -14.82 -42.30 -3.26
C SER A 91 -15.18 -41.74 -1.88
N THR A 92 -14.20 -41.62 -0.99
CA THR A 92 -14.37 -40.95 0.30
C THR A 92 -13.78 -39.55 0.23
N THR A 93 -14.60 -38.55 0.54
CA THR A 93 -14.19 -37.14 0.60
C THR A 93 -13.62 -36.85 1.98
N LEU A 94 -12.36 -36.45 2.04
CA LEU A 94 -11.66 -36.07 3.28
C LEU A 94 -11.22 -34.61 3.22
N VAL A 95 -11.10 -33.96 4.37
CA VAL A 95 -10.58 -32.59 4.45
C VAL A 95 -9.12 -32.55 4.03
N ASN A 96 -8.75 -31.58 3.20
CA ASN A 96 -7.36 -31.36 2.82
C ASN A 96 -6.60 -30.59 3.91
N PHE A 97 -5.98 -31.32 4.83
CA PHE A 97 -5.19 -30.72 5.91
C PHE A 97 -3.96 -29.94 5.43
N VAL A 98 -3.44 -30.21 4.23
CA VAL A 98 -2.33 -29.42 3.66
C VAL A 98 -2.77 -27.98 3.41
N LYS A 99 -3.97 -27.78 2.86
CA LYS A 99 -4.55 -26.44 2.66
C LYS A 99 -4.74 -25.73 4.01
N ARG A 100 -5.30 -26.44 5.00
CA ARG A 100 -5.57 -25.90 6.35
C ARG A 100 -4.29 -25.50 7.07
N GLN A 101 -3.25 -26.32 6.99
CA GLN A 101 -1.95 -26.01 7.59
C GLN A 101 -1.35 -24.75 6.96
N ARG A 102 -1.31 -24.65 5.63
CA ARG A 102 -0.75 -23.48 4.95
C ARG A 102 -1.49 -22.18 5.30
N TRP A 103 -2.82 -22.21 5.36
CA TRP A 103 -3.59 -21.07 5.84
C TRP A 103 -3.24 -20.72 7.29
N SER A 104 -3.14 -21.73 8.17
CA SER A 104 -2.74 -21.53 9.57
C SER A 104 -1.37 -20.87 9.67
N ASP A 105 -0.40 -21.27 8.85
CA ASP A 105 0.95 -20.69 8.85
C ASP A 105 0.92 -19.21 8.47
N VAL A 106 0.18 -18.84 7.41
CA VAL A 106 0.03 -17.45 6.97
C VAL A 106 -0.67 -16.60 8.02
N VAL A 107 -1.79 -17.09 8.58
CA VAL A 107 -2.53 -16.36 9.63
C VAL A 107 -1.67 -16.19 10.88
N SER A 108 -0.96 -17.23 11.30
CA SER A 108 -0.06 -17.17 12.47
C SER A 108 1.04 -16.13 12.28
N ALA A 109 1.66 -16.10 11.10
CA ALA A 109 2.67 -15.11 10.73
C ALA A 109 2.13 -13.68 10.60
N MET A 110 0.81 -13.50 10.42
CA MET A 110 0.17 -12.19 10.43
C MET A 110 -0.11 -11.71 11.85
N VAL A 111 -0.76 -12.56 12.66
CA VAL A 111 -1.20 -12.20 14.02
C VAL A 111 -0.04 -12.07 15.02
N GLN A 112 1.13 -12.65 14.73
CA GLN A 112 2.32 -12.48 15.58
C GLN A 112 2.69 -11.00 15.82
N HIS A 113 2.39 -10.11 14.86
CA HIS A 113 2.69 -8.69 14.97
C HIS A 113 1.79 -7.96 15.98
N GLN A 114 0.69 -8.57 16.44
CA GLN A 114 -0.19 -8.01 17.47
C GLN A 114 0.38 -8.17 18.89
N ALA A 115 1.45 -8.95 19.08
CA ALA A 115 1.99 -9.25 20.40
C ALA A 115 2.68 -8.06 21.09
N LYS A 116 3.20 -7.08 20.33
CA LYS A 116 3.92 -5.91 20.85
C LYS A 116 3.21 -4.62 20.44
N MET A 117 2.88 -3.78 21.43
CA MET A 117 2.23 -2.48 21.21
C MET A 117 3.25 -1.35 21.10
N TYR A 118 2.88 -0.27 20.41
CA TYR A 118 3.65 0.97 20.43
C TYR A 118 3.55 1.65 21.80
N THR A 119 4.61 2.35 22.20
CA THR A 119 4.75 2.96 23.54
C THR A 119 4.40 4.45 23.60
N PHE A 120 3.94 5.06 22.50
CA PHE A 120 3.52 6.45 22.49
C PHE A 120 2.06 6.58 22.96
N SER A 121 1.74 7.70 23.61
CA SER A 121 0.38 8.01 24.06
C SER A 121 -0.48 8.49 22.89
N GLU A 122 -1.74 8.09 22.88
CA GLU A 122 -2.73 8.61 21.96
C GLU A 122 -3.09 10.06 22.33
N ASP A 123 -3.18 10.93 21.32
CA ASP A 123 -3.69 12.28 21.46
C ASP A 123 -5.09 12.35 20.85
N SER A 124 -6.11 12.60 21.69
CA SER A 124 -7.51 12.58 21.26
C SER A 124 -7.82 13.60 20.16
N SER A 125 -7.16 14.77 20.18
CA SER A 125 -7.39 15.81 19.17
C SER A 125 -6.87 15.39 17.79
N THR A 126 -5.69 14.80 17.75
CA THR A 126 -5.06 14.27 16.54
C THR A 126 -5.84 13.08 15.99
N MET A 127 -6.29 12.17 16.86
CA MET A 127 -7.11 11.02 16.47
C MET A 127 -8.44 11.47 15.84
N ALA A 128 -9.15 12.40 16.49
CA ALA A 128 -10.40 12.93 15.95
C ALA A 128 -10.20 13.64 14.59
N PHE A 129 -9.10 14.38 14.43
CA PHE A 129 -8.76 14.99 13.15
C PHE A 129 -8.51 13.94 12.05
N ILE A 130 -7.75 12.88 12.35
CA ILE A 130 -7.46 11.81 11.39
C ILE A 130 -8.76 11.09 11.00
N GLU A 131 -9.58 10.71 11.97
CA GLU A 131 -10.85 10.02 11.73
C GLU A 131 -11.82 10.85 10.90
N SER A 132 -11.99 12.14 11.22
CA SER A 132 -12.83 13.05 10.43
C SER A 132 -12.31 13.25 9.00
N SER A 133 -11.00 13.35 8.82
CA SER A 133 -10.38 13.48 7.50
C SER A 133 -10.56 12.23 6.65
N LEU A 134 -10.46 11.04 7.26
CA LEU A 134 -10.69 9.77 6.58
C LEU A 134 -12.15 9.60 6.19
N ALA A 135 -13.09 9.91 7.09
CA ALA A 135 -14.53 9.86 6.78
C ALA A 135 -14.90 10.80 5.62
N GLN A 136 -14.34 12.02 5.61
CA GLN A 136 -14.54 12.94 4.49
C GLN A 136 -13.93 12.41 3.18
N ALA A 137 -12.76 11.77 3.25
CA ALA A 137 -12.10 11.22 2.07
C ALA A 137 -12.87 10.04 1.44
N GLU A 138 -13.59 9.25 2.24
CA GLU A 138 -14.44 8.15 1.75
C GLU A 138 -15.61 8.64 0.88
N GLU A 139 -16.07 9.88 1.07
CA GLU A 139 -17.14 10.48 0.26
C GLU A 139 -16.64 11.00 -1.10
N ILE A 140 -15.33 11.12 -1.29
CA ILE A 140 -14.74 11.68 -2.51
C ILE A 140 -14.58 10.58 -3.56
N ASP A 141 -15.25 10.75 -4.69
CA ASP A 141 -15.11 9.82 -5.82
C ASP A 141 -13.74 9.93 -6.52
N THR A 142 -13.28 8.82 -7.10
CA THR A 142 -11.97 8.73 -7.76
C THR A 142 -11.87 9.68 -8.97
N ASP A 143 -12.96 9.95 -9.69
CA ASP A 143 -12.97 10.89 -10.82
C ASP A 143 -12.67 12.32 -10.37
N THR A 144 -12.95 12.65 -9.11
CA THR A 144 -12.60 13.94 -8.50
C THR A 144 -11.09 14.12 -8.46
N PHE A 145 -10.33 13.08 -8.08
CA PHE A 145 -8.87 13.15 -8.04
C PHE A 145 -8.26 13.37 -9.42
N TRP A 146 -8.81 12.69 -10.44
CA TRP A 146 -8.37 12.89 -11.82
C TRP A 146 -8.64 14.32 -12.30
N SER A 147 -9.85 14.81 -12.08
CA SER A 147 -10.26 16.16 -12.47
C SER A 147 -9.40 17.23 -11.78
N LYS A 148 -9.12 17.05 -10.48
CA LYS A 148 -8.25 17.97 -9.74
C LYS A 148 -6.80 17.94 -10.23
N SER A 149 -6.28 16.76 -10.54
CA SER A 149 -4.94 16.62 -11.12
C SER A 149 -4.81 17.35 -12.47
N GLN A 150 -5.82 17.25 -13.32
CA GLN A 150 -5.87 17.97 -14.60
C GLN A 150 -5.88 19.49 -14.42
N GLU A 151 -6.72 19.99 -13.51
CA GLU A 151 -6.79 21.41 -13.17
C GLU A 151 -5.43 21.94 -12.70
N VAL A 152 -4.76 21.22 -11.79
CA VAL A 152 -3.44 21.60 -11.29
C VAL A 152 -2.42 21.61 -12.42
N GLN A 153 -2.37 20.56 -13.25
CA GLN A 153 -1.43 20.49 -14.36
C GLN A 153 -1.62 21.64 -15.36
N GLN A 154 -2.87 22.00 -15.67
CA GLN A 154 -3.18 23.12 -16.56
C GLN A 154 -2.68 24.45 -15.96
N ASN A 155 -2.94 24.68 -14.67
CA ASN A 155 -2.47 25.87 -13.96
C ASN A 155 -0.93 25.97 -13.92
N GLU A 156 -0.25 24.84 -13.73
CA GLU A 156 1.23 24.80 -13.74
C GLU A 156 1.80 25.23 -15.09
N ILE A 157 1.20 24.76 -16.20
CA ILE A 157 1.63 25.10 -17.57
C ILE A 157 1.38 26.58 -17.85
N GLU A 158 0.19 27.09 -17.53
CA GLU A 158 -0.15 28.51 -17.73
C GLU A 158 0.80 29.44 -16.95
N CYS A 159 1.10 29.10 -15.69
CA CYS A 159 2.05 29.85 -14.88
C CYS A 159 3.47 29.82 -15.46
N ALA A 160 3.90 28.67 -15.99
CA ALA A 160 5.21 28.54 -16.63
C ALA A 160 5.31 29.37 -17.92
N ASP A 161 4.25 29.38 -18.72
CA ASP A 161 4.17 30.17 -19.96
C ASP A 161 4.17 31.68 -19.68
N ILE A 162 3.42 32.13 -18.65
CA ILE A 162 3.43 33.54 -18.21
C ILE A 162 4.84 33.94 -17.77
N ARG A 163 5.50 33.13 -16.94
CA ARG A 163 6.87 33.40 -16.48
C ARG A 163 7.84 33.50 -17.65
N LYS A 164 7.77 32.56 -18.59
CA LYS A 164 8.59 32.60 -19.81
C LYS A 164 8.31 33.84 -20.65
N GLY A 165 7.04 34.25 -20.75
CA GLY A 165 6.63 35.48 -21.43
C GLY A 165 7.23 36.74 -20.79
N LEU A 166 7.23 36.83 -19.46
CA LEU A 166 7.85 37.93 -18.72
C LEU A 166 9.37 37.97 -18.92
N GLU A 167 10.04 36.81 -18.83
CA GLU A 167 11.48 36.69 -19.05
C GLU A 167 11.87 37.12 -20.48
N MET A 168 11.08 36.75 -21.50
CA MET A 168 11.29 37.20 -22.89
C MET A 168 11.02 38.70 -23.08
N ALA A 169 10.12 39.28 -22.28
CA ALA A 169 9.81 40.71 -22.29
C ALA A 169 10.82 41.56 -21.48
N GLY A 170 11.82 40.93 -20.85
CA GLY A 170 12.89 41.60 -20.11
C GLY A 170 12.48 42.09 -18.72
N PHE A 171 11.40 41.52 -18.14
CA PHE A 171 10.98 41.73 -16.76
C PHE A 171 11.50 40.65 -15.82
#